data_AF-A0A947GWU1-F1
#
_entry.id   AF-A0A947GWU1-F1
#
_cell.length_a   1.000
_cell.length_b   1.000
_cell.length_c   1.000
_cell.angle_alpha   90.00
_cell.angle_beta   90.00
_cell.angle_gamma   90.00
#
_symmetry.space_group_name_H-M   'P 1'
#
loop_
_entity.id
_entity.type
_entity.pdbx_description
1 polymer ?
#
loop_
_entity_poly.entity_id
_entity_poly.type
_entity_poly.pdbx_seq_one_letter_code
_entity_poly.pdbx_strand_id
1 'polypeptide(L)'
;MEGNSLNHAVKQVQHGSFLTLHYRLSGPDGADIINTFADKPATLSLGSGELAPAVEARLMGLAEGTRTSFELAAGEAFGDRNPDMLQRVKLSLLHQLGDPDEKYGLGDVVQFPTPDGQGAYAGVVREVGSDW
;
A
#
# COMPACT_ATOMS: atom_id res chain seq x y z
N MET A 1 7.39 -7.70 54.04
CA MET A 1 7.95 -7.54 52.68
C MET A 1 7.80 -8.87 51.99
N GLU A 2 7.04 -8.93 50.90
CA GLU A 2 7.41 -9.62 49.65
C GLU A 2 6.29 -9.38 48.63
N GLY A 3 6.70 -8.85 47.49
CA GLY A 3 5.84 -8.15 46.53
C GLY A 3 5.05 -9.09 45.66
N ASN A 4 3.80 -8.71 45.43
CA ASN A 4 2.90 -9.30 44.45
C ASN A 4 3.52 -9.14 43.04
N SER A 5 4.15 -10.19 42.52
CA SER A 5 4.61 -10.22 41.12
C SER A 5 3.39 -10.29 40.21
N LEU A 6 2.94 -9.11 39.75
CA LEU A 6 2.02 -9.00 38.62
C LEU A 6 2.76 -9.47 37.38
N ASN A 7 2.53 -10.73 36.99
CA ASN A 7 2.76 -11.19 35.62
C ASN A 7 1.96 -10.26 34.69
N HIS A 8 2.62 -9.27 34.11
CA HIS A 8 2.00 -8.47 33.06
C HIS A 8 1.91 -9.37 31.84
N ALA A 9 0.71 -9.90 31.57
CA ALA A 9 0.44 -10.59 30.33
C ALA A 9 0.79 -9.64 29.17
N VAL A 10 1.76 -10.03 28.34
CA VAL A 10 2.14 -9.25 27.17
C VAL A 10 0.91 -9.14 26.27
N LYS A 11 0.55 -7.91 25.87
CA LYS A 11 -0.58 -7.70 24.98
C LYS A 11 -0.31 -8.40 23.65
N GLN A 12 -1.33 -9.06 23.11
CA GLN A 12 -1.27 -9.72 21.82
C GLN A 12 -2.18 -9.01 20.84
N VAL A 13 -1.80 -9.01 19.57
CA VAL A 13 -2.64 -8.47 18.49
C VAL A 13 -3.89 -9.33 18.33
N GLN A 14 -5.04 -8.67 18.33
CA GLN A 14 -6.37 -9.25 18.14
C GLN A 14 -7.13 -8.50 17.03
N HIS A 15 -8.26 -9.04 16.60
CA HIS A 15 -9.13 -8.35 15.65
C HIS A 15 -9.63 -7.02 16.23
N GLY A 16 -9.66 -5.96 15.43
CA GLY A 16 -10.01 -4.62 15.91
C GLY A 16 -8.92 -3.93 16.76
N SER A 17 -7.72 -4.51 16.87
CA SER A 17 -6.64 -3.85 17.60
C SER A 17 -6.25 -2.52 16.97
N PHE A 18 -6.01 -1.52 17.81
CA PHE A 18 -5.39 -0.27 17.43
C PHE A 18 -3.89 -0.37 17.67
N LEU A 19 -3.10 -0.38 16.60
CA LEU A 19 -1.68 -0.70 16.63
C LEU A 19 -0.86 0.52 16.24
N THR A 20 0.23 0.77 16.98
CA THR A 20 1.31 1.64 16.53
C THR A 20 2.52 0.77 16.18
N LEU A 21 2.99 0.84 14.94
CA LEU A 21 4.06 -0.02 14.45
C LEU A 21 5.03 0.73 13.52
N HIS A 22 6.31 0.41 13.68
CA HIS A 22 7.27 0.60 12.60
C HIS A 22 7.22 -0.61 11.67
N TYR A 23 7.10 -0.37 10.37
CA TYR A 23 7.08 -1.41 9.36
C TYR A 23 7.72 -0.94 8.07
N ARG A 24 8.07 -1.93 7.25
CA ARG A 24 8.61 -1.72 5.93
C ARG A 24 7.95 -2.70 4.97
N LEU A 25 7.52 -2.20 3.83
CA LEU A 25 7.07 -2.96 2.68
C LEU A 25 8.03 -2.68 1.54
N SER A 26 8.61 -3.73 0.97
CA SER A 26 9.54 -3.64 -0.15
C SER A 26 9.09 -4.53 -1.30
N GLY A 27 9.42 -4.11 -2.52
CA GLY A 27 9.25 -4.94 -3.72
C GLY A 27 10.24 -6.11 -3.77
N PRO A 28 10.08 -7.03 -4.75
CA PRO A 28 10.99 -8.16 -4.96
C PRO A 28 12.44 -7.74 -5.29
N ASP A 29 12.61 -6.53 -5.80
CA ASP A 29 13.91 -5.89 -6.08
C ASP A 29 14.56 -5.26 -4.82
N GLY A 30 13.87 -5.31 -3.68
CA GLY A 30 14.32 -4.72 -2.42
C GLY A 30 14.06 -3.22 -2.33
N ALA A 31 13.41 -2.60 -3.33
CA ALA A 31 13.04 -1.19 -3.27
C ALA A 31 11.93 -0.98 -2.24
N ASP A 32 12.10 0.01 -1.37
CA ASP A 32 11.10 0.35 -0.36
C ASP A 32 9.88 1.00 -1.03
N ILE A 33 8.71 0.40 -0.82
CA ILE A 33 7.41 0.97 -1.18
C ILE A 33 6.92 1.82 0.00
N ILE A 34 7.08 1.30 1.22
CA ILE A 34 6.80 2.01 2.48
C ILE A 34 7.93 1.68 3.45
N ASN A 35 8.46 2.68 4.17
CA ASN A 35 9.41 2.46 5.24
C ASN A 35 9.23 3.49 6.36
N THR A 36 8.58 3.10 7.45
CA THR A 36 8.37 3.99 8.60
C THR A 36 9.51 3.97 9.60
N PHE A 37 10.55 3.14 9.43
CA PHE A 37 11.73 3.17 10.31
C PHE A 37 12.61 4.41 10.10
N ALA A 38 12.47 5.07 8.94
CA ALA A 38 13.15 6.32 8.63
C ALA A 38 12.39 7.56 9.14
N ASP A 39 11.18 7.40 9.69
CA ASP A 39 10.32 8.48 10.17
C ASP A 39 9.49 8.01 11.39
N LYS A 40 8.33 8.61 11.64
CA LYS A 40 7.39 8.26 12.71
C LYS A 40 6.70 6.92 12.46
N PRO A 41 6.39 6.15 13.52
CA PRO A 41 5.61 4.94 13.38
C PRO A 41 4.20 5.25 12.86
N ALA A 42 3.62 4.31 12.15
CA ALA A 42 2.24 4.40 11.71
C ALA A 42 1.31 3.88 12.81
N THR A 43 0.15 4.51 12.95
CA THR A 43 -0.93 4.00 13.81
C THR A 43 -2.11 3.62 12.94
N LEU A 44 -2.59 2.38 13.10
CA LEU A 44 -3.62 1.79 12.25
C LEU A 44 -4.61 0.94 13.04
N SER A 45 -5.82 0.80 12.49
CA SER A 45 -6.87 -0.04 13.07
C SER A 45 -7.03 -1.33 12.27
N LEU A 46 -6.86 -2.49 12.89
CA LEU A 46 -7.08 -3.76 12.19
C LEU A 46 -8.56 -3.96 11.86
N GLY A 47 -8.86 -4.33 10.62
CA GLY A 47 -10.20 -4.51 10.10
C GLY A 47 -10.82 -3.25 9.48
N SER A 48 -10.13 -2.11 9.45
CA SER A 48 -10.62 -0.88 8.79
C SER A 48 -10.32 -0.84 7.28
N GLY A 49 -9.52 -1.79 6.77
CA GLY A 49 -9.05 -1.80 5.39
C GLY A 49 -7.79 -0.96 5.14
N GLU A 50 -7.18 -0.40 6.20
CA GLU A 50 -5.89 0.30 6.11
C GLU A 50 -4.72 -0.64 5.77
N LEU A 51 -4.85 -1.92 6.11
CA LEU A 51 -3.95 -2.98 5.69
C LEU A 51 -4.71 -4.04 4.89
N ALA A 52 -4.02 -4.67 3.95
CA ALA A 52 -4.57 -5.80 3.23
C ALA A 52 -4.89 -6.96 4.20
N PRO A 53 -6.01 -7.69 4.01
CA PRO A 53 -6.39 -8.79 4.91
C PRO A 53 -5.30 -9.83 5.14
N ALA A 54 -4.50 -10.14 4.10
CA ALA A 54 -3.37 -11.06 4.22
C ALA A 54 -2.27 -10.55 5.17
N VAL A 55 -2.02 -9.23 5.18
CA VAL A 55 -1.05 -8.59 6.10
C VAL A 55 -1.59 -8.65 7.53
N GLU A 56 -2.86 -8.28 7.73
CA GLU A 56 -3.49 -8.31 9.05
C GLU A 56 -3.42 -9.71 9.67
N ALA A 57 -3.72 -10.74 8.87
CA ALA A 57 -3.66 -12.13 9.31
C ALA A 57 -2.28 -12.55 9.84
N ARG A 58 -1.18 -11.97 9.34
CA ARG A 58 0.17 -12.26 9.84
C ARG A 58 0.52 -11.53 11.12
N LEU A 59 -0.20 -10.46 11.44
CA LEU A 59 -0.03 -9.73 12.70
C LEU A 59 -0.78 -10.39 13.86
N MET A 60 -1.85 -11.14 13.57
CA MET A 60 -2.69 -11.78 14.58
C MET A 60 -1.89 -12.65 15.56
N GLY A 61 -2.13 -12.45 16.85
CA GLY A 61 -1.50 -13.20 17.94
C GLY A 61 -0.05 -12.80 18.25
N LEU A 62 0.57 -11.92 17.46
CA LEU A 62 1.90 -11.42 17.78
C LEU A 62 1.86 -10.64 19.10
N ALA A 63 2.86 -10.88 19.94
CA ALA A 63 3.02 -10.16 21.19
C ALA A 63 3.59 -8.74 20.93
N GLU A 64 3.19 -7.78 21.75
CA GLU A 64 3.75 -6.43 21.73
C GLU A 64 5.29 -6.46 21.82
N GLY A 65 5.95 -5.63 21.00
CA GLY A 65 7.40 -5.59 20.88
C GLY A 65 8.00 -6.63 19.93
N THR A 66 7.20 -7.54 19.36
CA THR A 66 7.69 -8.52 18.37
C THR A 66 8.14 -7.83 17.08
N ARG A 67 9.35 -8.17 16.63
CA ARG A 67 9.82 -7.87 15.27
C ARG A 67 9.82 -9.15 14.45
N THR A 68 9.18 -9.11 13.30
CA THR A 68 9.08 -10.25 12.39
C THR A 68 9.10 -9.77 10.94
N SER A 69 9.30 -10.69 10.00
CA SER A 69 9.26 -10.43 8.57
C SER A 69 8.51 -11.56 7.88
N PHE A 70 7.69 -11.19 6.90
CA PHE A 70 6.87 -12.11 6.16
C PHE A 70 7.07 -11.86 4.67
N GLU A 71 7.15 -12.94 3.91
CA GLU A 71 6.99 -12.88 2.46
C GLU A 71 5.53 -13.14 2.14
N LEU A 72 4.97 -12.28 1.30
CA LEU A 72 3.60 -12.40 0.80
C LEU A 72 3.68 -12.76 -0.67
N ALA A 73 2.89 -13.75 -1.09
CA ALA A 73 2.85 -14.12 -2.49
C ALA A 73 2.23 -12.97 -3.32
N ALA A 74 2.59 -12.90 -4.61
CA ALA A 74 1.90 -12.01 -5.54
C ALA A 74 0.40 -12.28 -5.48
N GLY A 75 -0.41 -11.22 -5.39
CA GLY A 75 -1.86 -11.36 -5.23
C GLY A 75 -2.38 -11.20 -3.80
N GLU A 76 -1.60 -11.59 -2.78
CA GLU A 76 -2.12 -11.67 -1.41
C GLU A 76 -2.38 -10.30 -0.77
N ALA A 77 -1.49 -9.33 -1.00
CA ALA A 77 -1.59 -8.00 -0.39
C ALA A 77 -2.36 -7.00 -1.27
N PHE A 78 -2.13 -7.02 -2.58
CA PHE A 78 -2.65 -5.99 -3.50
C PHE A 78 -3.61 -6.55 -4.56
N GLY A 79 -4.04 -7.81 -4.40
CA GLY A 79 -4.82 -8.51 -5.41
C GLY A 79 -3.98 -8.92 -6.62
N ASP A 80 -4.57 -9.77 -7.45
CA ASP A 80 -3.93 -10.18 -8.69
C ASP A 80 -3.76 -9.00 -9.64
N ARG A 81 -2.73 -9.08 -10.48
CA ARG A 81 -2.56 -8.11 -11.56
C ARG A 81 -3.81 -8.14 -12.44
N ASN A 82 -4.56 -7.05 -12.44
CA ASN A 82 -5.69 -6.89 -13.33
C ASN A 82 -5.18 -6.44 -14.72
N PRO A 83 -5.25 -7.28 -15.76
CA PRO A 83 -4.83 -6.90 -17.12
C PRO A 83 -5.72 -5.79 -17.69
N ASP A 84 -6.98 -5.68 -17.26
CA ASP A 84 -7.93 -4.67 -17.74
C ASP A 84 -7.60 -3.26 -17.21
N MET A 85 -6.75 -3.17 -16.18
CA MET A 85 -6.21 -1.89 -15.68
C MET A 85 -5.08 -1.33 -16.57
N LEU A 86 -4.62 -2.07 -17.57
CA LEU A 86 -3.77 -1.53 -18.63
C LEU A 86 -4.64 -0.87 -19.69
N GLN A 87 -4.78 0.45 -19.60
CA GLN A 87 -5.55 1.22 -20.55
C GLN A 87 -4.66 1.97 -21.53
N ARG A 88 -4.98 1.84 -22.81
CA ARG A 88 -4.42 2.69 -23.86
C ARG A 88 -5.29 3.93 -23.97
N VAL A 89 -4.71 5.08 -23.73
CA VAL A 89 -5.36 6.38 -23.87
C VAL A 89 -4.63 7.19 -24.93
N LYS A 90 -5.40 7.95 -25.73
CA LYS A 90 -4.80 8.85 -26.71
C LYS A 90 -4.11 9.99 -26.00
N LEU A 91 -2.92 10.37 -26.45
CA LEU A 91 -2.22 11.54 -25.89
C LEU A 91 -3.10 12.81 -25.93
N SER A 92 -3.87 12.98 -27.02
CA SER A 92 -4.80 14.10 -27.16
C SER A 92 -5.88 14.14 -26.08
N LEU A 93 -6.30 12.97 -25.56
CA LEU A 93 -7.29 12.89 -24.49
C LEU A 93 -6.68 13.34 -23.15
N LEU A 94 -5.44 12.94 -22.88
CA LEU A 94 -4.72 13.40 -21.69
C LEU A 94 -4.50 14.92 -21.73
N HIS A 95 -4.11 15.49 -22.87
CA HIS A 95 -3.98 16.94 -23.02
C HIS A 95 -5.32 17.70 -22.89
N GLN A 96 -6.44 17.08 -23.27
CA GLN A 96 -7.78 17.68 -23.12
C GLN A 96 -8.26 17.67 -21.67
N LEU A 97 -7.93 16.61 -20.92
CA LEU A 97 -8.39 16.40 -19.55
C LEU A 97 -7.40 16.89 -18.48
N GLY A 98 -6.16 17.17 -18.88
CA GLY A 98 -5.05 17.60 -18.01
C GLY A 98 -4.33 18.84 -18.53
N ASP A 99 -3.01 18.90 -18.32
CA ASP A 99 -2.16 19.98 -18.81
C ASP A 99 -1.78 19.73 -20.29
N PRO A 100 -2.08 20.66 -21.23
CA PRO A 100 -1.77 20.50 -22.65
C PRO A 100 -0.28 20.45 -22.98
N ASP A 101 0.59 20.99 -22.12
CA ASP A 101 2.04 21.07 -22.31
C ASP A 101 2.80 19.95 -21.57
N GLU A 102 2.08 19.08 -20.86
CA GLU A 102 2.64 17.96 -20.10
C GLU A 102 3.35 16.97 -21.03
N LYS A 103 4.51 16.47 -20.59
CA LYS A 103 5.28 15.48 -21.34
C LYS A 103 5.35 14.20 -20.55
N TYR A 104 4.76 13.15 -21.09
CA TYR A 104 4.74 11.84 -20.46
C TYR A 104 5.96 11.01 -20.86
N GLY A 105 6.73 10.61 -19.86
CA GLY A 105 7.79 9.62 -19.92
C GLY A 105 7.39 8.29 -19.29
N LEU A 106 8.16 7.24 -19.58
CA LEU A 106 7.99 5.95 -18.94
C LEU A 106 8.19 6.06 -17.42
N GLY A 107 7.26 5.51 -16.65
CA GLY A 107 7.29 5.53 -15.19
C GLY A 107 6.62 6.75 -14.56
N ASP A 108 6.22 7.75 -15.35
CA ASP A 108 5.52 8.92 -14.82
C ASP A 108 4.17 8.52 -14.23
N VAL A 109 3.81 9.15 -13.11
CA VAL A 109 2.51 9.00 -12.49
C VAL A 109 1.56 10.04 -13.09
N VAL A 110 0.49 9.57 -13.71
CA VAL A 110 -0.53 10.41 -14.34
C VAL A 110 -1.84 10.24 -13.60
N GLN A 111 -2.47 11.35 -13.23
CA GLN A 111 -3.85 11.34 -12.73
C GLN A 111 -4.82 11.63 -13.88
N PHE A 112 -5.87 10.85 -13.97
CA PHE A 112 -6.94 11.03 -14.94
C PHE A 112 -8.30 10.80 -14.27
N PRO A 113 -9.37 11.49 -14.70
CA PRO A 113 -10.68 11.34 -14.10
C PRO A 113 -11.22 9.92 -14.30
N THR A 114 -11.99 9.42 -13.32
CA THR A 114 -12.77 8.19 -13.47
C THR A 114 -13.81 8.36 -14.60
N PRO A 115 -14.24 7.29 -15.29
CA PRO A 115 -15.22 7.40 -16.39
C PRO A 115 -16.55 8.06 -16.01
N ASP A 116 -16.94 8.00 -14.73
CA ASP A 116 -18.12 8.67 -14.18
C ASP A 116 -17.89 10.14 -13.78
N GLY A 117 -16.65 10.63 -13.91
CA GLY A 117 -16.23 11.99 -13.58
C GLY A 117 -16.26 12.34 -12.09
N GLN A 118 -16.51 11.37 -11.20
CA GLN A 118 -16.66 11.62 -9.76
C GLN A 118 -15.36 11.47 -8.96
N GLY A 119 -14.28 11.00 -9.58
CA GLY A 119 -12.99 10.83 -8.94
C GLY A 119 -11.84 10.88 -9.94
N ALA A 120 -10.65 10.52 -9.47
CA ALA A 120 -9.46 10.36 -10.31
C ALA A 120 -8.76 9.04 -10.00
N TYR A 121 -8.27 8.39 -11.04
CA TYR A 121 -7.31 7.29 -10.92
C TYR A 121 -5.89 7.83 -11.10
N ALA A 122 -4.95 7.28 -10.33
CA ALA A 122 -3.52 7.42 -10.61
C ALA A 122 -3.05 6.19 -11.38
N GLY A 123 -2.42 6.41 -12.53
CA GLY A 123 -1.79 5.37 -13.35
C GLY A 123 -0.31 5.66 -13.54
N VAL A 124 0.45 4.63 -13.91
CA VAL A 124 1.87 4.75 -14.27
C VAL A 124 2.01 4.55 -15.78
N VAL A 125 2.70 5.45 -16.46
CA VAL A 125 2.97 5.33 -17.90
C VAL A 125 3.84 4.11 -18.15
N ARG A 126 3.28 3.14 -18.89
CA ARG A 126 3.96 1.88 -19.22
C ARG A 126 4.59 1.86 -20.62
N GLU A 127 4.07 2.66 -21.53
CA GLU A 127 4.52 2.76 -22.92
C GLU A 127 4.08 4.10 -23.51
N VAL A 128 4.91 4.69 -24.38
CA VAL A 128 4.59 5.90 -25.16
C VAL A 128 4.91 5.60 -26.61
N GLY A 129 3.95 5.83 -27.52
CA GLY A 129 4.09 5.56 -28.94
C GLY A 129 3.22 6.52 -29.77
N SER A 130 3.58 6.73 -31.02
CA SER A 130 2.87 7.62 -31.95
C SER A 130 1.59 7.03 -32.55
N ASP A 131 1.36 5.72 -32.35
CA ASP A 131 0.46 4.91 -33.17
C ASP A 131 -0.91 4.65 -32.50
N TRP A 132 -1.17 5.24 -31.33
CA TRP A 132 -2.46 5.14 -30.61
C TRP A 132 -2.82 6.39 -29.83
#